data_AF-W7Q8X2-F1
#
_entry.id   AF-W7Q8X2-F1
#
_cell.length_a   1.000
_cell.length_b   1.000
_cell.length_c   1.000
_cell.angle_alpha   90.00
_cell.angle_beta   90.00
_cell.angle_gamma   90.00
#
_symmetry.space_group_name_H-M   'P 1'
#
loop_
_entity.id
_entity.type
_entity.pdbx_description
1 polymer ?
#
loop_
_entity_poly.entity_id
_entity_poly.type
_entity_poly.pdbx_seq_one_letter_code
_entity_poly.pdbx_strand_id
1 'polypeptide(L)'
;MADQSSDQEKTEEATPRRLEKSREEGQVARSRELTTFMLLLGGVVGMWSMGAMLYDQLGLVMEQAFLFERKQAFETGPMLVNVLNLGQRTLWTMLPLFLLLCLIAMVAPALLGGWLISAKSLKPQLSKLNLFKGLKRMFGVQALVELFKAIAKSTLIGGVGMAYLYFNRGEYLSLLDQPTTQALARA
;
A
#
# COMPACT_ATOMS: atom_id res chain seq x y z
N MET A 1 27.56 -9.43 -37.92
CA MET A 1 28.85 -8.87 -37.50
C MET A 1 28.62 -8.05 -36.25
N ALA A 2 29.34 -8.42 -35.18
CA ALA A 2 29.66 -7.73 -33.93
C ALA A 2 28.68 -6.67 -33.35
N ASP A 3 27.91 -7.06 -32.34
CA ASP A 3 27.51 -6.21 -31.20
C ASP A 3 27.30 -7.08 -29.94
N GLN A 4 28.28 -7.96 -29.67
CA GLN A 4 28.41 -8.74 -28.44
C GLN A 4 29.74 -8.37 -27.76
N SER A 5 29.90 -7.13 -27.31
CA SER A 5 31.06 -6.76 -26.50
C SER A 5 30.82 -5.45 -25.78
N SER A 6 30.03 -5.47 -24.69
CA SER A 6 30.21 -4.58 -23.52
C SER A 6 29.14 -4.78 -22.44
N ASP A 7 28.85 -6.02 -22.05
CA ASP A 7 28.32 -6.33 -20.70
C ASP A 7 29.51 -6.54 -19.74
N GLN A 8 30.50 -5.66 -19.85
CA GLN A 8 31.58 -5.55 -18.88
C GLN A 8 30.94 -4.89 -17.65
N GLU A 9 30.69 -5.67 -16.61
CA GLU A 9 30.18 -5.20 -15.33
C GLU A 9 31.03 -4.00 -14.88
N LYS A 10 30.51 -2.79 -15.08
CA LYS A 10 31.18 -1.56 -14.69
C LYS A 10 31.16 -1.51 -13.17
N THR A 11 32.26 -1.94 -12.57
CA THR A 11 32.53 -1.90 -11.12
C THR A 11 32.76 -0.48 -10.60
N GLU A 12 32.93 0.49 -11.49
CA GLU A 12 33.18 1.89 -11.15
C GLU A 12 31.89 2.70 -10.98
N GLU A 13 31.93 3.64 -10.04
CA GLU A 13 30.82 4.57 -9.82
C GLU A 13 30.53 5.41 -11.06
N ALA A 14 29.25 5.71 -11.29
CA ALA A 14 28.84 6.52 -12.42
C ALA A 14 29.38 7.96 -12.26
N THR A 15 30.06 8.45 -13.31
CA THR A 15 30.53 9.85 -13.34
C THR A 15 29.37 10.85 -13.20
N PRO A 16 29.59 12.04 -12.62
CA PRO A 16 28.53 13.03 -12.35
C PRO A 16 27.70 13.39 -13.60
N ARG A 17 28.35 13.53 -14.77
CA ARG A 17 27.66 13.76 -16.06
C ARG A 17 26.71 12.62 -16.46
N ARG A 18 27.03 11.37 -16.11
CA ARG A 18 26.13 10.22 -16.38
C ARG A 18 24.91 10.22 -15.46
N LEU A 19 25.09 10.57 -14.18
CA LEU A 19 24.00 10.69 -13.21
C LEU A 19 23.05 11.84 -13.57
N GLU A 20 23.59 12.96 -14.06
CA GLU A 20 22.80 14.10 -14.52
C GLU A 20 21.98 13.74 -15.76
N LYS A 21 22.59 13.04 -16.73
CA LYS A 21 21.88 12.54 -17.91
C LYS A 21 20.80 11.51 -17.57
N SER A 22 21.05 10.58 -16.65
CA SER A 22 20.01 9.62 -16.23
C SER A 22 18.84 10.32 -15.56
N ARG A 23 19.13 11.36 -14.75
CA ARG A 23 18.10 12.25 -14.20
C ARG A 23 17.33 12.97 -15.30
N GLU A 24 17.96 13.59 -16.29
CA GLU A 24 17.24 14.22 -17.42
C GLU A 24 16.31 13.25 -18.18
N GLU A 25 16.72 11.98 -18.28
CA GLU A 25 15.94 10.91 -18.91
C GLU A 25 14.78 10.39 -18.02
N GLY A 26 14.63 10.91 -16.80
CA GLY A 26 13.58 10.54 -15.86
C GLY A 26 13.91 9.31 -15.00
N GLN A 27 15.15 8.82 -15.06
CA GLN A 27 15.61 7.66 -14.28
C GLN A 27 16.19 8.15 -12.96
N VAL A 28 15.34 8.15 -11.92
CA VAL A 28 15.73 8.42 -10.53
C VAL A 28 15.74 7.12 -9.73
N ALA A 29 16.61 7.04 -8.72
CA ALA A 29 16.62 5.92 -7.80
C ALA A 29 15.26 5.80 -7.09
N ARG A 30 14.66 4.62 -7.12
CA ARG A 30 13.39 4.33 -6.44
C ARG A 30 13.52 3.01 -5.70
N SER A 31 13.20 2.98 -4.41
CA SER A 31 13.08 1.74 -3.65
C SER A 31 11.62 1.36 -3.52
N ARG A 32 11.25 0.23 -4.11
CA ARG A 32 9.90 -0.33 -3.97
C ARG A 32 9.61 -0.72 -2.53
N GLU A 33 10.61 -1.27 -1.84
CA GLU A 33 10.48 -1.74 -0.45
C GLU A 33 10.26 -0.59 0.53
N LEU A 34 10.92 0.56 0.33
CA LEU A 34 10.72 1.75 1.17
C LEU A 34 9.28 2.26 1.06
N THR A 35 8.74 2.35 -0.16
CA THR A 35 7.35 2.79 -0.36
C THR A 35 6.37 1.83 0.34
N THR A 36 6.58 0.53 0.21
CA THR A 36 5.74 -0.48 0.89
C THR A 36 5.84 -0.34 2.41
N PHE A 37 7.05 -0.20 2.96
CA PHE A 37 7.25 -0.01 4.40
C PHE A 37 6.55 1.24 4.92
N MET A 38 6.72 2.38 4.26
CA MET A 38 6.10 3.65 4.67
C MET A 38 4.57 3.58 4.62
N LEU A 39 4.00 2.92 3.61
CA LEU A 39 2.55 2.71 3.52
C LEU A 39 2.01 1.82 4.64
N LEU A 40 2.72 0.73 4.97
CA LEU A 40 2.33 -0.14 6.08
C LEU A 40 2.41 0.61 7.41
N LEU A 41 3.51 1.31 7.66
CA LEU A 41 3.71 2.09 8.89
C LEU A 41 2.66 3.20 9.01
N GLY A 42 2.43 3.95 7.94
CA GLY A 42 1.42 5.00 7.88
C GLY A 42 0.00 4.47 8.06
N GLY A 43 -0.29 3.29 7.50
CA GLY A 43 -1.56 2.59 7.71
C GLY A 43 -1.76 2.21 9.17
N VAL A 44 -0.76 1.63 9.82
CA VAL A 44 -0.84 1.27 11.25
C VAL A 44 -1.01 2.51 12.12
N VAL A 45 -0.17 3.54 11.94
CA VAL A 45 -0.25 4.78 12.72
C VAL A 45 -1.56 5.54 12.46
N GLY A 46 -2.01 5.56 11.20
CA GLY A 46 -3.29 6.16 10.81
C GLY A 46 -4.47 5.44 11.46
N MET A 47 -4.51 4.10 11.38
CA MET A 47 -5.55 3.31 12.03
C MET A 47 -5.49 3.42 13.56
N TRP A 48 -4.30 3.47 14.16
CA TRP A 48 -4.16 3.63 15.61
C TRP A 48 -4.70 5.00 16.06
N SER A 49 -4.27 6.08 15.40
CA SER A 49 -4.65 7.44 15.78
C SER A 49 -6.12 7.76 15.49
N MET A 50 -6.67 7.20 14.41
CA MET A 50 -8.03 7.48 13.96
C MET A 50 -9.03 6.38 14.33
N GLY A 51 -8.59 5.27 14.94
CA GLY A 51 -9.37 4.06 15.13
C GLY A 51 -10.67 4.28 15.90
N ALA A 52 -10.62 5.02 17.02
CA ALA A 52 -11.80 5.34 17.81
C ALA A 52 -12.82 6.17 17.01
N MET A 53 -12.37 7.21 16.31
CA MET A 53 -13.23 8.01 15.45
C MET A 53 -13.88 7.16 14.34
N LEU A 54 -13.09 6.29 13.69
CA LEU A 54 -13.60 5.40 12.64
C LEU A 54 -14.63 4.42 13.21
N TYR A 55 -14.35 3.82 14.36
CA TYR A 55 -15.26 2.91 15.04
C TYR A 55 -16.60 3.57 15.35
N ASP A 56 -16.60 4.74 16.00
CA ASP A 56 -17.81 5.44 16.40
C ASP A 56 -18.64 5.88 15.18
N GLN A 57 -18.00 6.51 14.19
CA GLN A 57 -18.72 7.06 13.04
C GLN A 57 -19.27 5.97 12.12
N LEU A 58 -18.50 4.89 11.88
CA LEU A 58 -18.98 3.77 11.09
C LEU A 58 -20.04 2.95 11.85
N GLY A 59 -19.91 2.84 13.18
CA GLY A 59 -20.93 2.24 14.03
C GLY A 59 -22.26 2.98 13.90
N LEU A 60 -22.24 4.32 13.96
CA LEU A 60 -23.43 5.14 13.74
C LEU A 60 -24.02 4.98 12.33
N VAL A 61 -23.17 4.89 11.30
CA VAL A 61 -23.66 4.62 9.93
C VAL A 61 -24.34 3.26 9.86
N MET A 62 -23.75 2.22 10.48
CA MET A 62 -24.34 0.89 10.51
C MET A 62 -25.67 0.88 11.27
N GLU A 63 -25.75 1.49 12.45
CA GLU A 63 -26.98 1.61 13.20
C GLU A 63 -28.07 2.31 12.37
N GLN A 64 -27.75 3.45 11.75
CA GLN A 64 -28.68 4.20 10.90
C GLN A 64 -29.07 3.45 9.62
N ALA A 65 -28.23 2.55 9.12
CA ALA A 65 -28.58 1.69 7.99
C ALA A 65 -29.69 0.68 8.34
N PHE A 66 -29.80 0.29 9.61
CA PHE A 66 -30.83 -0.63 10.11
C PHE A 66 -32.05 0.09 10.74
N LEU A 67 -31.92 1.39 11.04
CA LEU A 67 -33.01 2.23 11.53
C LEU A 67 -33.66 2.99 10.36
N PHE A 68 -34.68 2.40 9.75
CA PHE A 68 -35.47 3.07 8.71
C PHE A 68 -36.96 3.05 9.04
N GLU A 69 -37.64 4.15 8.70
CA GLU A 69 -39.09 4.24 8.83
C GLU A 69 -39.78 3.42 7.74
N ARG A 70 -41.00 2.94 8.03
CA ARG A 70 -41.80 2.16 7.06
C ARG A 70 -41.89 2.87 5.70
N LYS A 71 -42.06 4.19 5.67
CA LYS A 71 -42.14 4.96 4.42
C LYS A 71 -40.86 4.84 3.58
N GLN A 72 -39.68 4.81 4.22
CA GLN A 72 -38.40 4.63 3.54
C GLN A 72 -38.19 3.21 3.03
N ALA A 73 -38.88 2.21 3.59
CA ALA A 73 -38.81 0.83 3.12
C ALA A 73 -39.66 0.56 1.87
N PHE A 74 -40.77 1.29 1.72
CA PHE A 74 -41.75 1.05 0.65
C PHE A 74 -41.70 2.09 -0.49
N GLU A 75 -40.95 3.18 -0.33
CA GLU A 75 -40.74 4.20 -1.35
C GLU A 75 -39.27 4.29 -1.78
N THR A 76 -38.99 4.07 -3.07
CA THR A 76 -37.63 4.07 -3.63
C THR A 76 -36.89 5.41 -3.47
N GLY A 77 -37.61 6.54 -3.59
CA GLY A 77 -37.01 7.87 -3.51
C GLY A 77 -36.37 8.15 -2.15
N PRO A 78 -37.13 8.10 -1.04
CA PRO A 78 -36.60 8.25 0.31
C PRO A 78 -35.51 7.23 0.66
N MET A 79 -35.66 5.98 0.20
CA MET A 79 -34.64 4.93 0.39
C MET A 79 -33.31 5.32 -0.24
N LEU A 80 -33.34 5.77 -1.50
CA LEU A 80 -32.13 6.15 -2.24
C LEU A 80 -31.42 7.34 -1.59
N VAL A 81 -32.18 8.36 -1.15
CA VAL A 81 -31.62 9.52 -0.43
C VAL A 81 -30.94 9.08 0.86
N ASN A 82 -31.54 8.17 1.63
CA ASN A 82 -30.94 7.64 2.85
C ASN A 82 -29.61 6.91 2.56
N VAL A 83 -29.59 6.03 1.56
CA VAL A 83 -28.37 5.31 1.15
C VAL A 83 -27.28 6.27 0.70
N LEU A 84 -27.60 7.31 -0.06
CA LEU A 84 -26.63 8.31 -0.50
C LEU A 84 -26.05 9.09 0.69
N ASN A 85 -26.88 9.47 1.67
CA ASN A 85 -26.43 10.16 2.87
C ASN A 85 -25.48 9.29 3.71
N LEU A 86 -25.84 8.01 3.92
CA LEU A 86 -25.00 7.05 4.64
C LEU A 86 -23.68 6.79 3.90
N GLY A 87 -23.74 6.64 2.57
CA GLY A 87 -22.56 6.49 1.72
C GLY A 87 -21.64 7.71 1.77
N GLN A 88 -22.20 8.91 1.68
CA GLN A 88 -21.46 10.16 1.82
C GLN A 88 -20.79 10.25 3.20
N ARG A 89 -21.51 9.94 4.28
CA ARG A 89 -20.97 9.96 5.65
C ARG A 89 -19.82 8.96 5.82
N THR A 90 -19.96 7.76 5.24
CA THR A 90 -18.90 6.75 5.22
C THR A 90 -17.65 7.26 4.50
N LEU A 91 -17.83 7.87 3.31
CA LEU A 91 -16.72 8.43 2.54
C LEU A 91 -16.01 9.55 3.30
N TRP A 92 -16.74 10.49 3.90
CA TRP A 92 -16.15 11.56 4.70
C TRP A 92 -15.40 11.04 5.93
N THR A 93 -15.89 9.97 6.53
CA THR A 93 -15.25 9.31 7.68
C THR A 93 -13.93 8.64 7.27
N MET A 94 -13.90 7.97 6.11
CA MET A 94 -12.71 7.30 5.59
C MET A 94 -11.70 8.26 4.94
N LEU A 95 -12.16 9.44 4.52
CA LEU A 95 -11.38 10.38 3.72
C LEU A 95 -10.02 10.73 4.33
N PRO A 96 -9.86 11.04 5.63
CA PRO A 96 -8.57 11.47 6.14
C PRO A 96 -7.56 10.31 6.20
N LEU A 97 -8.00 9.06 6.40
CA LEU A 97 -7.14 7.88 6.30
C LEU A 97 -6.65 7.68 4.86
N PHE A 98 -7.54 7.81 3.88
CA PHE A 98 -7.16 7.72 2.47
C PHE A 98 -6.24 8.85 2.04
N LEU A 99 -6.49 10.08 2.49
CA LEU A 99 -5.61 11.21 2.22
C LEU A 99 -4.21 10.98 2.80
N LEU A 100 -4.11 10.47 4.04
CA LEU A 100 -2.83 10.10 4.65
C LEU A 100 -2.07 9.10 3.78
N LEU A 101 -2.72 7.99 3.39
CA LEU A 101 -2.10 6.95 2.57
C LEU A 101 -1.72 7.45 1.17
N CYS A 102 -2.55 8.28 0.54
CA CYS A 102 -2.25 8.92 -0.74
C CYS A 102 -1.03 9.83 -0.64
N LEU A 103 -0.94 10.67 0.41
CA LEU A 103 0.21 11.53 0.63
C LEU A 103 1.49 10.71 0.81
N ILE A 104 1.43 9.63 1.60
CA ILE A 104 2.57 8.72 1.75
C ILE A 104 2.94 8.06 0.42
N ALA A 105 1.98 7.59 -0.37
CA ALA A 105 2.24 6.99 -1.68
C ALA A 105 2.91 7.97 -2.66
N MET A 106 2.58 9.26 -2.58
CA MET A 106 3.18 10.30 -3.40
C MET A 106 4.59 10.69 -2.93
N VAL A 107 4.78 10.78 -1.61
CA VAL A 107 6.03 11.30 -1.03
C VAL A 107 7.10 10.20 -0.89
N ALA A 108 6.72 8.98 -0.51
CA ALA A 108 7.68 7.91 -0.21
C ALA A 108 8.64 7.59 -1.37
N PRO A 109 8.21 7.50 -2.65
CA PRO A 109 9.12 7.29 -3.76
C PRO A 109 10.14 8.43 -3.95
N ALA A 110 9.79 9.65 -3.55
CA ALA A 110 10.62 10.83 -3.71
C ALA A 110 11.70 10.97 -2.63
N LEU A 111 11.58 10.26 -1.50
CA LEU A 111 12.56 10.33 -0.40
C LEU A 111 13.97 9.86 -0.80
N LEU A 112 14.08 8.96 -1.78
CA LEU A 112 15.38 8.46 -2.28
C LEU A 112 15.86 9.15 -3.55
N GLY A 113 14.95 9.36 -4.50
CA GLY A 113 15.28 9.84 -5.85
C GLY A 113 15.05 11.33 -6.07
N GLY A 114 14.39 12.01 -5.13
CA GLY A 114 13.85 13.36 -5.32
C GLY A 114 12.62 13.39 -6.24
N TRP A 115 11.99 14.56 -6.33
CA TRP A 115 10.97 14.84 -7.34
C TRP A 115 11.66 15.23 -8.64
N LEU A 116 11.45 14.45 -9.70
CA LEU A 116 11.96 14.77 -11.02
C LEU A 116 10.89 14.53 -12.08
N ILE A 117 10.52 15.62 -12.77
CA ILE A 117 9.54 15.63 -13.84
C ILE A 117 10.31 15.69 -15.16
N SER A 118 10.32 14.60 -15.92
CA SER A 118 10.95 14.55 -17.25
C SER A 118 9.91 14.28 -18.33
N ALA A 119 9.74 15.24 -19.24
CA ALA A 119 8.92 15.07 -20.44
C ALA A 119 9.47 13.97 -21.36
N LYS A 120 10.77 13.64 -21.29
CA LYS A 120 11.37 12.54 -22.06
C LYS A 120 10.87 11.17 -21.60
N SER A 121 10.55 11.01 -20.31
CA SER A 121 10.04 9.75 -19.76
C SER A 121 8.59 9.44 -20.17
N LEU A 122 7.83 10.43 -20.68
CA LEU A 122 6.49 10.24 -21.21
C LEU A 122 6.47 9.72 -22.66
N LYS A 123 7.61 9.76 -23.36
CA LYS A 123 7.68 9.24 -24.74
C LYS A 123 7.57 7.71 -24.76
N PRO A 124 6.73 7.13 -25.61
CA PRO A 124 6.64 5.67 -25.74
C PRO A 124 7.97 5.11 -26.25
N GLN A 125 8.56 4.20 -25.48
CA GLN A 125 9.83 3.55 -25.83
C GLN A 125 9.56 2.13 -26.32
N LEU A 126 9.58 1.93 -27.65
CA LEU A 126 9.36 0.62 -28.29
C LEU A 126 10.38 -0.44 -27.83
N SER A 127 11.56 -0.01 -27.40
CA SER A 127 12.60 -0.90 -26.83
C SER A 127 12.16 -1.60 -25.54
N LYS A 128 11.22 -1.03 -24.77
CA LYS A 128 10.65 -1.65 -23.56
C LYS A 128 9.62 -2.74 -23.86
N LEU A 129 9.10 -2.83 -25.10
CA LEU A 129 8.10 -3.82 -25.52
C LEU A 129 8.71 -5.13 -26.07
N ASN A 130 10.04 -5.26 -26.05
CA ASN A 130 10.69 -6.48 -26.56
C ASN A 130 10.41 -7.69 -25.65
N LEU A 131 9.57 -8.62 -26.13
CA LEU A 131 9.18 -9.85 -25.42
C LEU A 131 10.38 -10.73 -25.03
N PHE A 132 11.40 -10.85 -25.88
CA PHE A 132 12.55 -11.71 -25.61
C PHE A 132 13.41 -11.18 -24.45
N LYS A 133 13.66 -9.86 -24.42
CA LYS A 133 14.31 -9.21 -23.27
C LYS A 133 13.45 -9.30 -22.00
N GLY A 134 12.13 -9.20 -22.14
CA GLY A 134 11.17 -9.40 -21.05
C GLY A 134 11.29 -10.80 -20.43
N LEU A 135 11.28 -11.85 -21.25
CA LEU A 135 11.42 -13.24 -20.82
C LEU A 135 12.77 -13.49 -20.13
N LYS A 136 13.89 -12.98 -20.69
CA LYS A 136 15.20 -13.10 -20.05
C LYS A 136 15.24 -12.44 -18.67
N ARG A 137 14.54 -11.32 -18.49
CA ARG A 137 14.44 -10.66 -17.17
C ARG A 137 13.55 -11.45 -16.19
N MET A 138 12.48 -12.07 -16.69
CA MET A 138 11.57 -12.89 -15.87
C MET A 138 12.17 -14.22 -15.41
N PHE A 139 13.09 -14.81 -16.17
CA PHE A 139 13.73 -16.10 -15.85
C PHE A 139 15.24 -15.99 -15.58
N GLY A 140 15.75 -14.77 -15.35
CA GLY A 140 17.16 -14.53 -15.06
C GLY A 140 17.52 -14.62 -13.57
N VAL A 141 18.80 -14.41 -13.25
CA VAL A 141 19.31 -14.36 -11.86
C VAL A 141 18.56 -13.32 -11.02
N GLN A 142 18.14 -12.21 -11.62
CA GLN A 142 17.32 -11.19 -10.96
C GLN A 142 16.01 -11.77 -10.42
N ALA A 143 15.34 -12.66 -11.18
CA ALA A 143 14.11 -13.31 -10.75
C ALA A 143 14.35 -14.27 -9.58
N LEU A 144 15.47 -14.99 -9.56
CA LEU A 144 15.86 -15.85 -8.43
C LEU A 144 16.10 -15.02 -7.16
N VAL A 145 16.79 -13.88 -7.27
CA VAL A 145 17.02 -12.97 -6.15
C VAL A 145 15.71 -12.36 -5.66
N GLU A 146 14.80 -11.99 -6.56
CA GLU A 146 13.47 -11.51 -6.19
C GLU A 146 12.62 -12.58 -5.51
N LEU A 147 12.66 -13.83 -6.00
CA LEU A 147 11.98 -14.97 -5.39
C LEU A 147 12.50 -15.23 -3.97
N PHE A 148 13.82 -15.27 -3.80
CA PHE A 148 14.44 -15.43 -2.49
C PHE A 148 14.00 -14.33 -1.52
N LYS A 149 14.05 -13.05 -1.95
CA LYS A 149 13.57 -11.92 -1.14
C LYS A 149 12.09 -12.05 -0.79
N ALA A 150 11.25 -12.53 -1.72
CA ALA A 150 9.82 -12.73 -1.47
C ALA A 150 9.57 -13.84 -0.43
N ILE A 151 10.26 -14.98 -0.55
CA ILE A 151 10.17 -16.08 0.42
C ILE A 151 10.66 -15.60 1.78
N ALA A 152 11.85 -14.99 1.85
CA ALA A 152 12.42 -14.49 3.09
C ALA A 152 11.48 -13.49 3.79
N LYS A 153 10.91 -12.54 3.04
CA LYS A 153 9.92 -11.59 3.59
C LYS A 153 8.66 -12.29 4.07
N SER A 154 8.13 -13.23 3.29
CA SER A 154 6.92 -13.98 3.66
C SER A 154 7.12 -14.81 4.93
N THR A 155 8.24 -15.55 5.00
CA THR A 155 8.61 -16.35 6.17
C THR A 155 8.85 -15.47 7.39
N LEU A 156 9.50 -14.32 7.23
CA LEU A 156 9.71 -13.37 8.32
C LEU A 156 8.37 -12.85 8.87
N ILE A 157 7.48 -12.35 7.99
CA ILE A 157 6.18 -11.79 8.39
C ILE A 157 5.32 -12.89 9.03
N GLY A 158 5.22 -14.05 8.39
CA GLY A 158 4.46 -15.18 8.92
C GLY A 158 5.02 -15.71 10.24
N GLY A 159 6.34 -15.78 10.37
CA GLY A 159 7.03 -16.22 11.59
C GLY A 159 6.82 -15.26 12.75
N VAL A 160 6.97 -13.95 12.52
CA VAL A 160 6.68 -12.92 13.54
C VAL A 160 5.22 -12.96 13.94
N GLY A 161 4.29 -13.04 12.98
CA GLY A 161 2.86 -13.14 13.26
C GLY A 161 2.51 -14.39 14.08
N MET A 162 3.04 -15.55 13.70
CA MET A 162 2.83 -16.81 14.43
C MET A 162 3.42 -16.75 15.85
N ALA A 163 4.64 -16.24 16.01
CA ALA A 163 5.27 -16.09 17.31
C ALA A 163 4.45 -15.15 18.22
N TYR A 164 4.03 -13.99 17.69
CA TYR A 164 3.20 -13.04 18.43
C TYR A 164 1.88 -13.66 18.88
N LEU A 165 1.17 -14.37 18.00
CA LEU A 165 -0.06 -15.08 18.36
C LEU A 165 0.18 -16.18 19.39
N TYR A 166 1.29 -16.92 19.29
CA TYR A 166 1.62 -17.99 20.22
C TYR A 166 1.90 -17.46 21.63
N PHE A 167 2.68 -16.38 21.74
CA PHE A 167 3.01 -15.77 23.03
C PHE A 167 1.80 -15.09 23.69
N ASN A 168 0.91 -14.50 22.91
CA ASN A 168 -0.30 -13.81 23.41
C ASN A 168 -1.56 -14.67 23.42
N ARG A 169 -1.45 -15.99 23.15
CA ARG A 169 -2.60 -16.90 23.04
C ARG A 169 -3.51 -16.87 24.26
N GLY A 170 -2.94 -16.73 25.47
CA GLY A 170 -3.71 -16.72 26.71
C GLY A 170 -4.61 -15.50 26.83
N GLU A 171 -4.09 -14.33 26.43
CA GLU A 171 -4.86 -13.08 26.40
C GLU A 171 -6.00 -13.15 25.39
N TYR A 172 -5.73 -13.65 24.18
CA TYR A 172 -6.78 -13.82 23.16
C TYR A 172 -7.86 -14.82 23.56
N LEU A 173 -7.49 -15.95 24.18
CA LEU A 173 -8.47 -16.90 24.71
C LEU A 173 -9.29 -16.29 25.85
N SER A 174 -8.69 -15.42 26.67
CA SER A 174 -9.41 -14.73 27.76
C SER A 174 -10.45 -13.71 27.27
N LEU A 175 -10.36 -13.25 26.01
CA LEU A 175 -11.39 -12.38 25.43
C LEU A 175 -12.72 -13.12 25.22
N LEU A 176 -12.70 -14.46 25.06
CA LEU A 176 -13.91 -15.28 24.90
C LEU A 176 -14.78 -15.28 26.15
N ASP A 177 -14.15 -15.11 27.32
CA ASP A 177 -14.82 -15.15 28.62
C ASP A 177 -15.26 -13.74 29.11
N GLN A 178 -14.95 -12.69 28.34
CA GLN A 178 -15.27 -11.30 28.72
C GLN A 178 -16.59 -10.84 28.09
N PRO A 179 -17.40 -10.02 28.80
CA PRO A 179 -18.53 -9.31 28.20
C PRO A 179 -18.06 -8.51 26.98
N THR A 180 -18.86 -8.51 25.90
CA THR A 180 -18.49 -7.92 24.60
C THR A 180 -17.99 -6.48 24.68
N THR A 181 -18.59 -5.66 25.55
CA THR A 181 -18.16 -4.27 25.76
C THR A 181 -16.82 -4.13 26.48
N GLN A 182 -16.48 -5.05 27.38
CA GLN A 182 -15.16 -5.08 28.04
C GLN A 182 -14.09 -5.68 27.14
N ALA A 183 -14.43 -6.71 26.36
CA ALA A 183 -13.54 -7.30 25.37
C ALA A 183 -13.13 -6.27 24.31
N LEU A 184 -14.08 -5.45 23.82
CA LEU A 184 -13.81 -4.38 22.86
C LEU A 184 -12.96 -3.23 23.43
N ALA A 185 -13.01 -2.98 24.73
CA ALA A 185 -12.22 -1.93 25.37
C ALA A 185 -10.78 -2.36 25.70
N ARG A 186 -10.52 -3.66 25.77
CA ARG A 186 -9.20 -4.26 26.06
C ARG A 186 -8.47 -4.79 24.83
N ALA A 187 -9.18 -5.04 23.73
CA ALA A 187 -8.62 -5.45 22.44
C ALA A 187 -7.95 -4.28 21.71
#